data_AF-A0A5J6PXD1-F1
#
_entry.id   AF-A0A5J6PXD1-F1
#
_cell.length_a   1.000
_cell.length_b   1.000
_cell.length_c   1.000
_cell.angle_alpha   90.00
_cell.angle_beta   90.00
_cell.angle_gamma   90.00
#
_symmetry.space_group_name_H-M   'P 1'
#
loop_
_entity.id
_entity.type
_entity.pdbx_description
1 polymer ?
#
loop_
_entity_poly.entity_id
_entity_poly.type
_entity_poly.pdbx_seq_one_letter_code
_entity_poly.pdbx_strand_id
1 'polypeptide(L)'
;MNIMRTHHVNLTTLAALCITALSACGGGGGNSPHLESTPTSITAVSVEQNREASLNQEQELPDSKEPISSISPELPYQVTINGHTHVDKRQIVLDDFKENTLSEIPTQSGSIRAYRQQHSIIAGYLAPQTIVGKDSEGEDITIRDPMSIGLVKGDITAILPDEGQYQYTGRAFSDDESGSFNYKVDFNRRKGSGSITGIEKTGMVMLQEADIKNIVYDNTLDDSHIIAKGIEGKTLSETQVRGDYSLTFFGSEAKEIGGIVYQPSIQIGVGGVAR
;
A
#
# COMPACT_ATOMS: atom_id res chain seq x y z
N MET A 1 -21.56 -34.02 47.60
CA MET A 1 -22.81 -33.25 47.62
C MET A 1 -22.63 -32.01 48.48
N ASN A 2 -22.36 -30.84 47.88
CA ASN A 2 -22.85 -29.55 48.37
C ASN A 2 -22.55 -28.39 47.39
N ILE A 3 -23.63 -27.82 46.87
CA ILE A 3 -23.85 -26.38 46.63
C ILE A 3 -22.86 -25.66 45.68
N MET A 4 -23.22 -25.63 44.39
CA MET A 4 -22.85 -24.53 43.49
C MET A 4 -23.45 -23.21 44.00
N ARG A 5 -22.69 -22.11 43.89
CA ARG A 5 -23.17 -20.75 44.16
C ARG A 5 -23.19 -19.95 42.85
N THR A 6 -24.38 -19.79 42.27
CA THR A 6 -24.58 -18.96 41.07
C THR A 6 -24.52 -17.48 41.45
N HIS A 7 -23.66 -16.72 40.79
CA HIS A 7 -23.69 -15.26 40.82
C HIS A 7 -24.33 -14.73 39.54
N HIS A 8 -25.58 -14.28 39.65
CA HIS A 8 -26.19 -13.41 38.64
C HIS A 8 -25.62 -12.00 38.79
N VAL A 9 -25.09 -11.44 37.69
CA VAL A 9 -24.74 -10.02 37.60
C VAL A 9 -25.81 -9.33 36.75
N ASN A 10 -26.61 -8.46 37.38
CA ASN A 10 -27.65 -7.72 36.69
C ASN A 10 -27.03 -6.59 35.85
N LEU A 11 -27.36 -6.58 34.55
CA LEU A 11 -26.94 -5.56 33.62
C LEU A 11 -27.88 -4.34 33.70
N THR A 12 -27.51 -3.34 34.49
CA THR A 12 -28.25 -2.06 34.55
C THR A 12 -27.77 -1.11 33.46
N THR A 13 -28.63 -0.85 32.49
CA THR A 13 -28.49 0.17 31.45
C THR A 13 -28.41 1.57 32.05
N LEU A 14 -27.48 2.40 31.54
CA LEU A 14 -27.56 3.85 31.68
C LEU A 14 -27.19 4.51 30.35
N ALA A 15 -28.22 5.04 29.67
CA ALA A 15 -28.06 5.88 28.50
C ALA A 15 -27.97 7.35 28.94
N ALA A 16 -26.98 8.09 28.42
CA ALA A 16 -26.88 9.54 28.59
C ALA A 16 -26.55 10.19 27.25
N LEU A 17 -27.58 10.80 26.65
CA LEU A 17 -27.48 11.60 25.44
C LEU A 17 -26.94 12.99 25.80
N CYS A 18 -25.92 13.49 25.10
CA CYS A 18 -25.48 14.88 25.20
C CYS A 18 -25.22 15.46 23.81
N ILE A 19 -26.21 16.18 23.30
CA ILE A 19 -26.09 17.05 22.13
C ILE A 19 -25.88 18.47 22.66
N THR A 20 -24.78 19.12 22.26
CA THR A 20 -24.64 20.58 22.38
C THR A 20 -24.15 21.15 21.05
N ALA A 21 -25.01 21.92 20.41
CA ALA A 21 -24.61 22.81 19.31
C ALA A 21 -24.19 24.15 19.91
N LEU A 22 -23.11 24.74 19.40
CA LEU A 22 -22.70 26.11 19.71
C LEU A 22 -22.62 26.91 18.40
N SER A 23 -23.69 27.65 18.12
CA SER A 23 -23.69 28.76 17.19
C SER A 23 -23.47 30.06 17.97
N ALA A 24 -22.38 30.78 17.68
CA ALA A 24 -22.19 32.15 18.12
C ALA A 24 -21.49 32.96 17.04
N CYS A 25 -22.19 33.96 16.52
CA CYS A 25 -21.68 34.93 15.56
C CYS A 25 -21.03 36.10 16.32
N GLY A 26 -19.93 36.65 15.80
CA GLY A 26 -19.32 37.89 16.27
C GLY A 26 -18.48 38.48 15.14
N GLY A 27 -18.76 39.72 14.73
CA GLY A 27 -18.17 40.33 13.53
C GLY A 27 -17.85 41.83 13.67
N GLY A 28 -17.48 42.43 12.52
CA GLY A 28 -16.91 43.78 12.36
C GLY A 28 -15.46 43.67 11.89
N GLY A 29 -15.00 44.26 10.78
CA GLY A 29 -15.42 45.45 10.03
C GLY A 29 -14.21 46.42 10.00
N GLY A 30 -13.84 47.12 8.93
CA GLY A 30 -14.34 47.23 7.55
C GLY A 30 -13.36 48.08 6.70
N ASN A 31 -13.84 48.65 5.59
CA ASN A 31 -13.16 49.61 4.68
C ASN A 31 -12.10 49.07 3.69
N SER A 32 -12.55 48.83 2.46
CA SER A 32 -11.74 48.92 1.24
C SER A 32 -11.26 50.36 0.96
N PRO A 33 -10.29 50.53 0.07
CA PRO A 33 -10.55 51.42 -1.07
C PRO A 33 -10.34 50.75 -2.44
N HIS A 34 -11.02 51.34 -3.41
CA HIS A 34 -11.13 50.95 -4.82
C HIS A 34 -10.04 51.62 -5.66
N LEU A 35 -9.41 50.90 -6.60
CA LEU A 35 -8.66 51.49 -7.71
C LEU A 35 -8.89 50.68 -8.99
N GLU A 36 -9.36 51.37 -10.03
CA GLU A 36 -9.44 50.88 -11.40
C GLU A 36 -9.10 52.04 -12.37
N SER A 37 -8.55 51.69 -13.54
CA SER A 37 -8.40 52.54 -14.75
C SER A 37 -7.30 53.63 -14.82
N THR A 38 -6.31 53.33 -15.67
CA THR A 38 -5.47 54.12 -16.61
C THR A 38 -5.82 55.60 -16.87
N PRO A 39 -4.85 56.49 -17.27
CA PRO A 39 -4.23 56.43 -18.61
C PRO A 39 -2.78 57.01 -18.79
N THR A 40 -2.27 56.94 -20.04
CA THR A 40 -1.44 57.97 -20.76
C THR A 40 -0.03 57.56 -21.23
N SER A 41 0.13 57.42 -22.56
CA SER A 41 1.40 57.44 -23.33
C SER A 41 1.95 58.89 -23.46
N ILE A 42 3.05 59.30 -24.13
CA ILE A 42 3.53 58.99 -25.50
C ILE A 42 4.92 59.62 -25.77
N THR A 43 5.75 58.97 -26.61
CA THR A 43 6.62 59.56 -27.68
C THR A 43 7.88 60.36 -27.25
N ALA A 44 9.04 60.37 -27.94
CA ALA A 44 9.49 59.97 -29.30
C ALA A 44 10.82 59.13 -29.25
N VAL A 45 11.59 58.77 -30.31
CA VAL A 45 11.66 59.11 -31.76
C VAL A 45 11.97 57.83 -32.58
N SER A 46 11.93 57.89 -33.92
CA SER A 46 12.21 56.84 -34.90
C SER A 46 13.60 56.89 -35.56
N VAL A 47 13.98 55.82 -36.31
CA VAL A 47 14.42 55.92 -37.73
C VAL A 47 14.00 54.67 -38.55
N GLU A 48 13.41 54.95 -39.72
CA GLU A 48 12.98 54.12 -40.87
C GLU A 48 14.13 53.45 -41.69
N GLN A 49 13.99 52.49 -42.63
CA GLN A 49 12.97 51.53 -43.10
C GLN A 49 13.68 50.60 -44.14
N ASN A 50 13.18 49.37 -44.43
CA ASN A 50 13.23 48.63 -45.73
C ASN A 50 12.81 47.16 -45.51
N ARG A 51 11.59 46.70 -45.83
CA ARG A 51 10.96 46.35 -47.14
C ARG A 51 11.38 45.01 -47.79
N GLU A 52 10.45 44.06 -47.65
CA GLU A 52 9.85 43.18 -48.70
C GLU A 52 10.44 41.81 -49.13
N ALA A 53 9.49 40.88 -49.25
CA ALA A 53 9.36 39.75 -50.18
C ALA A 53 10.06 38.38 -49.92
N SER A 54 9.27 37.48 -49.30
CA SER A 54 8.85 36.17 -49.83
C SER A 54 9.85 35.19 -50.47
N LEU A 55 9.93 33.95 -49.92
CA LEU A 55 9.69 32.71 -50.69
C LEU A 55 9.56 31.47 -49.79
N ASN A 56 8.75 30.50 -50.24
CA ASN A 56 8.42 29.28 -49.52
C ASN A 56 9.61 28.32 -49.41
N GLN A 57 9.77 27.69 -48.25
CA GLN A 57 10.29 26.32 -48.16
C GLN A 57 9.43 25.51 -47.20
N GLU A 58 8.50 24.75 -47.77
CA GLU A 58 7.91 23.59 -47.13
C GLU A 58 9.04 22.58 -46.89
N GLN A 59 9.37 22.33 -45.64
CA GLN A 59 10.36 21.32 -45.28
C GLN A 59 9.61 20.08 -44.80
N GLU A 60 9.42 19.14 -45.72
CA GLU A 60 8.79 17.84 -45.43
C GLU A 60 9.51 17.17 -44.25
N LEU A 61 8.78 16.98 -43.16
CA LEU A 61 9.22 16.14 -42.06
C LEU A 61 9.03 14.67 -42.51
N PRO A 62 10.06 13.82 -42.51
CA PRO A 62 9.91 12.45 -42.98
C PRO A 62 8.92 11.67 -42.11
N ASP A 63 7.92 11.07 -42.74
CA ASP A 63 6.91 10.21 -42.10
C ASP A 63 7.57 8.91 -41.61
N SER A 64 8.11 8.94 -40.39
CA SER A 64 8.59 7.76 -39.68
C SER A 64 7.53 7.27 -38.67
N LYS A 65 6.40 6.78 -39.18
CA LYS A 65 5.51 5.86 -38.42
C LYS A 65 6.15 4.48 -38.26
N GLU A 66 7.30 4.44 -37.61
CA GLU A 66 7.78 3.25 -36.92
C GLU A 66 7.03 3.16 -35.59
N PRO A 67 6.19 2.15 -35.34
CA PRO A 67 5.63 1.95 -34.02
C PRO A 67 6.79 1.61 -33.09
N ILE A 68 7.04 2.46 -32.08
CA ILE A 68 8.12 2.26 -31.10
C ILE A 68 7.75 1.12 -30.14
N SER A 69 7.74 -0.11 -30.66
CA SER A 69 7.70 -1.35 -29.89
C SER A 69 9.11 -1.65 -29.34
N SER A 70 9.69 -0.67 -28.65
CA SER A 70 10.89 -0.87 -27.85
C SER A 70 10.46 -1.53 -26.54
N ILE A 71 10.17 -2.84 -26.62
CA ILE A 71 10.15 -3.69 -25.44
C ILE A 71 11.60 -3.76 -24.95
N SER A 72 12.02 -2.75 -24.19
CA SER A 72 13.16 -2.91 -23.31
C SER A 72 12.84 -4.09 -22.40
N PRO A 73 13.72 -5.11 -22.29
CA PRO A 73 13.50 -6.15 -21.30
C PRO A 73 13.36 -5.48 -19.93
N GLU A 74 12.24 -5.72 -19.25
CA GLU A 74 12.06 -5.30 -17.87
C GLU A 74 13.18 -5.98 -17.06
N LEU A 75 14.15 -5.18 -16.60
CA LEU A 75 15.13 -5.67 -15.64
C LEU A 75 14.36 -5.96 -14.35
N PRO A 76 14.52 -7.14 -13.74
CA PRO A 76 13.82 -7.44 -12.51
C PRO A 76 14.16 -6.40 -11.44
N TYR A 77 13.15 -5.90 -10.74
CA TYR A 77 13.32 -5.08 -9.55
C TYR A 77 14.38 -5.68 -8.60
N GLN A 78 15.22 -4.82 -8.01
CA GLN A 78 16.28 -5.29 -7.12
C GLN A 78 15.86 -5.19 -5.66
N VAL A 79 16.15 -6.25 -4.90
CA VAL A 79 15.85 -6.37 -3.47
C VAL A 79 17.09 -6.85 -2.75
N THR A 80 17.37 -6.17 -1.65
CA THR A 80 18.48 -6.41 -0.74
C THR A 80 17.93 -6.15 0.64
N ILE A 81 17.94 -7.14 1.54
CA ILE A 81 17.48 -6.92 2.91
C ILE A 81 18.63 -6.30 3.72
N ASN A 82 18.39 -5.09 4.23
CA ASN A 82 19.27 -4.37 5.14
C ASN A 82 19.00 -4.81 6.60
N GLY A 83 19.98 -4.65 7.48
CA GLY A 83 19.87 -5.03 8.91
C GLY A 83 19.84 -6.54 9.18
N HIS A 84 19.41 -7.37 8.23
CA HIS A 84 19.29 -8.82 8.36
C HIS A 84 20.18 -9.55 7.33
N THR A 85 20.78 -10.66 7.75
CA THR A 85 21.59 -11.53 6.91
C THR A 85 21.17 -12.98 7.10
N HIS A 86 21.49 -13.85 6.14
CA HIS A 86 21.52 -15.30 6.35
C HIS A 86 22.34 -15.68 7.59
N VAL A 87 22.13 -16.91 8.08
CA VAL A 87 22.88 -17.49 9.22
C VAL A 87 24.39 -17.54 8.95
N ASP A 88 24.81 -17.71 7.69
CA ASP A 88 26.21 -17.68 7.23
C ASP A 88 26.78 -16.24 7.08
N LYS A 89 26.00 -15.21 7.44
CA LYS A 89 26.29 -13.78 7.32
C LYS A 89 26.28 -13.22 5.89
N ARG A 90 25.83 -13.98 4.90
CA ARG A 90 25.57 -13.48 3.55
C ARG A 90 24.37 -12.55 3.55
N GLN A 91 24.41 -11.50 2.74
CA GLN A 91 23.28 -10.61 2.50
C GLN A 91 22.12 -11.35 1.84
N ILE A 92 20.89 -11.06 2.26
CA ILE A 92 19.68 -11.65 1.66
C ILE A 92 19.30 -10.78 0.45
N VAL A 93 19.12 -11.42 -0.70
CA VAL A 93 18.81 -10.77 -1.98
C VAL A 93 17.57 -11.38 -2.61
N LEU A 94 17.03 -10.75 -3.66
CA LEU A 94 15.80 -11.21 -4.32
C LEU A 94 15.80 -12.72 -4.68
N ASP A 95 16.93 -13.24 -5.15
CA ASP A 95 17.07 -14.63 -5.60
C ASP A 95 17.12 -15.68 -4.48
N ASP A 96 17.23 -15.26 -3.22
CA ASP A 96 16.98 -16.17 -2.08
C ASP A 96 15.48 -16.52 -1.95
N PHE A 97 14.58 -15.67 -2.49
CA PHE A 97 13.13 -15.88 -2.46
C PHE A 97 12.65 -16.56 -3.75
N LYS A 98 11.90 -17.65 -3.61
CA LYS A 98 11.31 -18.39 -4.74
C LYS A 98 10.07 -17.68 -5.27
N GLU A 99 10.00 -17.51 -6.58
CA GLU A 99 8.85 -16.89 -7.23
C GLU A 99 7.55 -17.70 -7.04
N ASN A 100 6.43 -16.99 -6.97
CA ASN A 100 5.06 -17.46 -6.79
C ASN A 100 4.85 -18.37 -5.57
N THR A 101 5.79 -18.34 -4.62
CA THR A 101 5.86 -19.22 -3.44
C THR A 101 6.14 -18.40 -2.18
N LEU A 102 5.45 -18.71 -1.08
CA LEU A 102 5.81 -18.16 0.23
C LEU A 102 7.16 -18.76 0.65
N SER A 103 8.16 -17.91 0.84
CA SER A 103 9.52 -18.26 1.24
C SER A 103 9.76 -17.81 2.67
N GLU A 104 10.52 -18.59 3.45
CA GLU A 104 10.99 -18.20 4.78
C GLU A 104 12.50 -18.41 4.86
N ILE A 105 13.23 -17.33 5.14
CA ILE A 105 14.69 -17.27 5.14
C ILE A 105 15.18 -17.09 6.59
N PRO A 106 15.81 -18.10 7.21
CA PRO A 106 16.40 -17.97 8.54
C PRO A 106 17.55 -16.96 8.54
N THR A 107 17.56 -16.09 9.55
CA THR A 107 18.60 -15.06 9.73
C THR A 107 19.44 -15.34 10.99
N GLN A 108 20.44 -14.49 11.26
CA GLN A 108 21.16 -14.53 12.54
C GLN A 108 20.26 -14.31 13.78
N SER A 109 19.07 -13.72 13.63
CA SER A 109 18.09 -13.47 14.68
C SER A 109 16.69 -13.39 14.07
N GLY A 110 15.89 -14.45 14.18
CA GLY A 110 14.56 -14.51 13.55
C GLY A 110 14.60 -14.97 12.08
N SER A 111 13.51 -14.78 11.34
CA SER A 111 13.40 -15.12 9.91
C SER A 111 12.76 -13.98 9.09
N ILE A 112 13.05 -13.94 7.78
CA ILE A 112 12.31 -13.11 6.82
C ILE A 112 11.30 -14.00 6.10
N ARG A 113 10.01 -13.72 6.24
CA ARG A 113 8.94 -14.34 5.46
C ARG A 113 8.59 -13.44 4.29
N ALA A 114 8.54 -13.98 3.08
CA ALA A 114 8.22 -13.18 1.90
C ALA A 114 7.42 -13.96 0.86
N TYR A 115 6.45 -13.29 0.23
CA TYR A 115 5.80 -13.76 -0.98
C TYR A 115 6.35 -12.96 -2.18
N ARG A 116 7.12 -13.65 -3.03
CA ARG A 116 7.64 -13.12 -4.30
C ARG A 116 6.70 -13.51 -5.43
N GLN A 117 6.39 -12.56 -6.30
CA GLN A 117 5.71 -12.72 -7.58
C GLN A 117 6.65 -12.28 -8.71
N GLN A 118 6.18 -12.27 -9.95
CA GLN A 118 7.00 -11.93 -11.12
C GLN A 118 7.46 -10.47 -11.09
N HIS A 119 6.58 -9.55 -10.68
CA HIS A 119 6.80 -8.10 -10.68
C HIS A 119 6.81 -7.48 -9.27
N SER A 120 6.63 -8.25 -8.21
CA SER A 120 6.52 -7.72 -6.85
C SER A 120 6.99 -8.70 -5.77
N ILE A 121 7.39 -8.16 -4.62
CA ILE A 121 7.65 -8.89 -3.38
C ILE A 121 7.05 -8.15 -2.19
N ILE A 122 6.45 -8.93 -1.29
CA ILE A 122 5.98 -8.47 0.01
C ILE A 122 6.74 -9.28 1.06
N ALA A 123 7.42 -8.63 2.01
CA ALA A 123 8.22 -9.31 3.03
C ALA A 123 8.05 -8.71 4.43
N GLY A 124 8.03 -9.60 5.43
CA GLY A 124 8.01 -9.25 6.85
C GLY A 124 9.10 -9.95 7.64
N TYR A 125 9.47 -9.34 8.75
CA TYR A 125 10.43 -9.89 9.71
C TYR A 125 9.71 -10.54 10.87
N LEU A 126 10.02 -11.81 11.12
CA LEU A 126 9.53 -12.60 12.24
C LEU A 126 10.62 -12.66 13.32
N ALA A 127 10.37 -12.02 14.46
CA ALA A 127 11.31 -11.98 15.58
C ALA A 127 11.62 -13.39 16.15
N PRO A 128 12.80 -13.60 16.76
CA PRO A 128 13.06 -14.82 17.51
C PRO A 128 12.12 -14.97 18.70
N GLN A 129 11.89 -16.20 19.15
CA GLN A 129 11.27 -16.44 20.45
C GLN A 129 12.23 -16.05 21.58
N THR A 130 11.71 -15.38 22.60
CA THR A 130 12.45 -14.99 23.82
C THR A 130 11.86 -15.72 25.01
N ILE A 131 12.71 -16.40 25.80
CA ILE A 131 12.31 -17.00 27.08
C ILE A 131 12.19 -15.88 28.12
N VAL A 132 11.02 -15.72 28.73
CA VAL A 132 10.73 -14.67 29.74
C VAL A 132 10.60 -15.22 31.15
N GLY A 133 10.60 -16.53 31.32
CA GLY A 133 10.53 -17.19 32.61
C GLY A 133 10.30 -18.69 32.45
N LYS A 134 9.98 -19.34 33.58
CA LYS A 134 9.49 -20.71 33.63
C LYS A 134 8.12 -20.75 34.28
N ASP A 135 7.29 -21.69 33.87
CA ASP A 135 5.99 -21.92 34.49
C ASP A 135 6.09 -22.73 35.79
N SER A 136 4.94 -23.11 36.35
CA SER A 136 4.84 -23.90 37.59
C SER A 136 5.39 -25.34 37.47
N GLU A 137 5.53 -25.85 36.25
CA GLU A 137 6.04 -27.20 35.95
C GLU A 137 7.55 -27.16 35.60
N GLY A 138 8.09 -25.96 35.35
CA GLY A 138 9.49 -25.71 35.05
C GLY A 138 9.77 -25.53 33.56
N GLU A 139 8.74 -25.51 32.72
CA GLU A 139 8.85 -25.35 31.27
C GLU A 139 9.04 -23.88 30.88
N ASP A 140 9.76 -23.64 29.78
CA ASP A 140 10.12 -22.28 29.35
C ASP A 140 8.91 -21.53 28.78
N ILE A 141 8.54 -20.42 29.42
CA ILE A 141 7.54 -19.49 28.90
C ILE A 141 8.24 -18.63 27.83
N THR A 142 7.81 -18.78 26.57
CA THR A 142 8.32 -17.98 25.45
C THR A 142 7.31 -16.96 24.97
N ILE A 143 7.81 -15.80 24.55
CA ILE A 143 7.06 -14.79 23.79
C ILE A 143 7.75 -14.54 22.45
N ARG A 144 7.01 -13.99 21.50
CA ARG A 144 7.52 -13.50 20.22
C ARG A 144 6.74 -12.24 19.84
N ASP A 145 7.43 -11.23 19.34
CA ASP A 145 6.77 -10.05 18.77
C ASP A 145 6.05 -10.45 17.46
N PRO A 146 4.83 -9.96 17.19
CA PRO A 146 4.15 -10.19 15.92
C PRO A 146 5.00 -9.76 14.73
N MET A 147 4.86 -10.46 13.62
CA MET A 147 5.56 -10.11 12.37
C MET A 147 5.11 -8.72 11.90
N SER A 148 6.07 -7.86 11.59
CA SER A 148 5.80 -6.63 10.84
C SER A 148 6.18 -6.85 9.38
N ILE A 149 5.28 -6.49 8.46
CA ILE A 149 5.65 -6.33 7.06
C ILE A 149 6.51 -5.06 6.97
N GLY A 150 7.67 -5.19 6.33
CA GLY A 150 8.68 -4.12 6.24
C GLY A 150 9.22 -3.92 4.81
N LEU A 151 8.68 -4.67 3.85
CA LEU A 151 8.97 -4.49 2.43
C LEU A 151 7.69 -4.65 1.61
N VAL A 152 7.37 -3.62 0.83
CA VAL A 152 6.44 -3.63 -0.29
C VAL A 152 7.21 -3.05 -1.48
N LYS A 153 7.60 -3.88 -2.44
CA LYS A 153 8.51 -3.48 -3.52
C LYS A 153 8.28 -4.28 -4.80
N GLY A 154 8.62 -3.70 -5.95
CA GLY A 154 8.40 -4.32 -7.25
C GLY A 154 8.56 -3.33 -8.41
N ASP A 155 8.21 -3.78 -9.60
CA ASP A 155 8.08 -2.97 -10.81
C ASP A 155 6.78 -2.14 -10.70
N ILE A 156 6.84 -0.95 -10.11
CA ILE A 156 5.65 -0.13 -9.84
C ILE A 156 4.90 0.20 -11.15
N THR A 157 3.58 -0.05 -11.19
CA THR A 157 2.76 0.29 -12.36
C THR A 157 2.68 1.81 -12.56
N ALA A 158 3.40 2.33 -13.55
CA ALA A 158 3.43 3.75 -13.88
C ALA A 158 2.11 4.26 -14.49
N ILE A 159 1.48 3.45 -15.35
CA ILE A 159 0.22 3.76 -16.04
C ILE A 159 -0.75 2.62 -15.74
N LEU A 160 -1.85 2.93 -15.07
CA LEU A 160 -2.95 1.99 -14.81
C LEU A 160 -3.86 1.89 -16.04
N PRO A 161 -4.57 0.77 -16.23
CA PRO A 161 -5.71 0.72 -17.15
C PRO A 161 -6.74 1.83 -16.83
N ASP A 162 -7.30 2.42 -17.88
CA ASP A 162 -8.38 3.40 -17.78
C ASP A 162 -9.76 2.74 -17.63
N GLU A 163 -9.93 1.53 -18.19
CA GLU A 163 -11.18 0.77 -18.19
C GLU A 163 -10.97 -0.71 -17.86
N GLY A 164 -12.08 -1.45 -17.72
CA GLY A 164 -12.08 -2.89 -17.41
C GLY A 164 -12.13 -3.23 -15.92
N GLN A 165 -12.20 -4.54 -15.62
CA GLN A 165 -12.29 -5.08 -14.26
C GLN A 165 -11.34 -6.28 -14.13
N TYR A 166 -10.41 -6.25 -13.19
CA TYR A 166 -9.44 -7.32 -12.95
C TYR A 166 -9.76 -8.07 -11.66
N GLN A 167 -9.65 -9.40 -11.69
CA GLN A 167 -9.75 -10.24 -10.50
C GLN A 167 -8.36 -10.74 -10.10
N TYR A 168 -7.78 -10.13 -9.07
CA TYR A 168 -6.52 -10.56 -8.49
C TYR A 168 -6.77 -11.76 -7.57
N THR A 169 -5.90 -12.76 -7.67
CA THR A 169 -5.89 -13.93 -6.78
C THR A 169 -4.46 -14.28 -6.40
N GLY A 170 -4.24 -14.68 -5.15
CA GLY A 170 -2.92 -15.05 -4.65
C GLY A 170 -2.92 -15.40 -3.18
N ARG A 171 -1.87 -15.00 -2.47
CA ARG A 171 -1.56 -15.44 -1.10
C ARG A 171 -1.68 -14.32 -0.08
N ALA A 172 -2.05 -14.71 1.12
CA ALA A 172 -1.88 -13.94 2.35
C ALA A 172 -0.91 -14.69 3.28
N PHE A 173 -0.16 -13.98 4.13
CA PHE A 173 0.70 -14.61 5.15
C PHE A 173 0.84 -13.72 6.38
N SER A 174 0.93 -14.36 7.56
CA SER A 174 1.12 -13.71 8.86
C SER A 174 2.38 -14.28 9.56
N ASP A 175 2.46 -14.26 10.89
CA ASP A 175 3.62 -14.76 11.65
C ASP A 175 4.03 -16.19 11.25
N ASP A 176 3.06 -17.11 11.31
CA ASP A 176 3.21 -18.54 11.07
C ASP A 176 2.15 -19.08 10.09
N GLU A 177 1.00 -18.42 9.99
CA GLU A 177 -0.12 -18.82 9.12
C GLU A 177 0.06 -18.36 7.66
N SER A 178 -0.72 -18.97 6.77
CA SER A 178 -0.82 -18.56 5.37
C SER A 178 -2.24 -18.78 4.84
N GLY A 179 -2.74 -17.83 4.06
CA GLY A 179 -4.10 -17.79 3.56
C GLY A 179 -4.18 -17.47 2.06
N SER A 180 -5.42 -17.29 1.59
CA SER A 180 -5.73 -16.85 0.23
C SER A 180 -6.10 -15.37 0.21
N PHE A 181 -5.61 -14.64 -0.78
CA PHE A 181 -5.96 -13.25 -1.05
C PHE A 181 -6.76 -13.18 -2.35
N ASN A 182 -7.92 -12.52 -2.32
CA ASN A 182 -8.79 -12.33 -3.46
C ASN A 182 -9.24 -10.87 -3.50
N TYR A 183 -8.99 -10.17 -4.59
CA TYR A 183 -9.29 -8.73 -4.68
C TYR A 183 -9.72 -8.34 -6.08
N LYS A 184 -10.78 -7.55 -6.19
CA LYS A 184 -11.32 -7.07 -7.47
C LYS A 184 -11.06 -5.58 -7.59
N VAL A 185 -10.61 -5.15 -8.76
CA VAL A 185 -10.52 -3.73 -9.12
C VAL A 185 -11.39 -3.48 -10.34
N ASP A 186 -12.12 -2.37 -10.30
CA ASP A 186 -12.86 -1.81 -11.42
C ASP A 186 -12.19 -0.48 -11.79
N PHE A 187 -11.50 -0.46 -12.92
CA PHE A 187 -10.74 0.70 -13.38
C PHE A 187 -11.67 1.81 -13.89
N ASN A 188 -12.81 1.47 -14.50
CA ASN A 188 -13.85 2.43 -14.89
C ASN A 188 -14.38 3.20 -13.68
N ARG A 189 -14.60 2.50 -12.55
CA ARG A 189 -15.04 3.08 -11.26
C ARG A 189 -13.88 3.58 -10.39
N ARG A 190 -12.62 3.36 -10.79
CA ARG A 190 -11.39 3.66 -10.06
C ARG A 190 -11.41 3.14 -8.61
N LYS A 191 -11.92 1.92 -8.39
CA LYS A 191 -12.22 1.37 -7.07
C LYS A 191 -11.88 -0.12 -6.94
N GLY A 192 -11.58 -0.58 -5.74
CA GLY A 192 -11.38 -2.00 -5.45
C GLY A 192 -11.88 -2.46 -4.09
N SER A 193 -12.14 -3.76 -3.96
CA SER A 193 -12.57 -4.45 -2.74
C SER A 193 -12.22 -5.94 -2.80
N GLY A 194 -12.21 -6.65 -1.66
CA GLY A 194 -11.84 -8.06 -1.65
C GLY A 194 -11.93 -8.75 -0.29
N SER A 195 -11.21 -9.84 -0.14
CA SER A 195 -11.12 -10.62 1.10
C SER A 195 -9.82 -11.39 1.27
N ILE A 196 -9.52 -11.71 2.53
CA ILE A 196 -8.52 -12.69 2.95
C ILE A 196 -9.23 -13.81 3.69
N THR A 197 -8.80 -15.05 3.46
CA THR A 197 -9.27 -16.25 4.16
C THR A 197 -8.09 -17.16 4.54
N GLY A 198 -8.25 -18.02 5.55
CA GLY A 198 -7.20 -18.97 5.97
C GLY A 198 -6.15 -18.42 6.94
N ILE A 199 -6.39 -17.26 7.55
CA ILE A 199 -5.65 -16.76 8.72
C ILE A 199 -6.57 -16.97 9.92
N GLU A 200 -6.29 -17.98 10.75
CA GLU A 200 -7.17 -18.42 11.85
C GLU A 200 -7.29 -17.35 12.92
N LYS A 201 -6.19 -16.66 13.26
CA LYS A 201 -6.16 -15.57 14.25
C LYS A 201 -7.14 -14.43 13.95
N THR A 202 -7.55 -14.25 12.69
CA THR A 202 -8.48 -13.18 12.27
C THR A 202 -9.84 -13.68 11.79
N GLY A 203 -9.95 -14.96 11.43
CA GLY A 203 -11.05 -15.45 10.58
C GLY A 203 -11.00 -14.83 9.18
N MET A 204 -12.13 -14.85 8.46
CA MET A 204 -12.23 -14.12 7.19
C MET A 204 -12.12 -12.60 7.43
N VAL A 205 -11.32 -11.91 6.61
CA VAL A 205 -11.20 -10.45 6.63
C VAL A 205 -11.76 -9.88 5.32
N MET A 206 -12.76 -9.02 5.41
CA MET A 206 -13.25 -8.24 4.26
C MET A 206 -12.40 -6.97 4.10
N LEU A 207 -11.96 -6.69 2.86
CA LEU A 207 -11.34 -5.44 2.44
C LEU A 207 -12.43 -4.59 1.76
N GLN A 208 -12.89 -3.54 2.44
CA GLN A 208 -14.04 -2.73 2.00
C GLN A 208 -13.72 -1.91 0.75
N GLU A 209 -14.75 -1.52 -0.02
CA GLU A 209 -14.58 -0.73 -1.25
C GLU A 209 -13.89 0.61 -0.96
N ALA A 210 -12.79 0.88 -1.67
CA ALA A 210 -12.04 2.13 -1.57
C ALA A 210 -11.49 2.57 -2.94
N ASP A 211 -11.17 3.87 -3.04
CA ASP A 211 -10.74 4.52 -4.27
C ASP A 211 -9.24 4.32 -4.56
N ILE A 212 -8.88 4.26 -5.85
CA ILE A 212 -7.50 4.27 -6.32
C ILE A 212 -6.89 5.67 -6.10
N LYS A 213 -5.75 5.72 -5.43
CA LYS A 213 -5.02 6.94 -5.07
C LYS A 213 -3.50 6.76 -5.16
N ASN A 214 -2.76 7.80 -4.81
CA ASN A 214 -1.33 7.67 -4.50
C ASN A 214 -1.19 7.08 -3.10
N ILE A 215 -0.24 6.16 -2.92
CA ILE A 215 0.14 5.60 -1.63
C ILE A 215 1.65 5.65 -1.47
N VAL A 216 2.11 5.59 -0.22
CA VAL A 216 3.51 5.79 0.17
C VAL A 216 3.90 4.70 1.16
N TYR A 217 5.08 4.12 0.99
CA TYR A 217 5.70 3.25 1.99
C TYR A 217 7.13 3.67 2.26
N ASP A 218 7.48 3.67 3.54
CA ASP A 218 8.85 3.63 4.03
C ASP A 218 9.18 2.17 4.37
N ASN A 219 9.96 1.51 3.50
CA ASN A 219 10.32 0.10 3.67
C ASN A 219 11.46 -0.03 4.68
N THR A 220 11.17 -0.61 5.84
CA THR A 220 12.16 -0.81 6.92
C THR A 220 13.16 -1.93 6.66
N LEU A 221 12.88 -2.82 5.69
CA LEU A 221 13.76 -3.94 5.35
C LEU A 221 14.80 -3.60 4.28
N ASP A 222 14.71 -2.46 3.58
CA ASP A 222 15.74 -2.05 2.59
C ASP A 222 15.96 -0.53 2.51
N ASP A 223 15.41 0.21 3.48
CA ASP A 223 15.44 1.68 3.60
C ASP A 223 14.88 2.43 2.37
N SER A 224 14.13 1.75 1.50
CA SER A 224 13.56 2.37 0.31
C SER A 224 12.25 3.11 0.58
N HIS A 225 12.11 4.28 -0.02
CA HIS A 225 10.86 5.03 -0.05
C HIS A 225 10.18 4.84 -1.41
N ILE A 226 8.93 4.38 -1.43
CA ILE A 226 8.15 4.22 -2.67
C ILE A 226 6.91 5.11 -2.67
N ILE A 227 6.65 5.71 -3.83
CA ILE A 227 5.40 6.44 -4.13
C ILE A 227 4.77 5.72 -5.33
N ALA A 228 3.56 5.20 -5.15
CA ALA A 228 2.93 4.33 -6.15
C ALA A 228 1.43 4.62 -6.30
N LYS A 229 0.83 4.08 -7.37
CA LYS A 229 -0.63 3.97 -7.46
C LYS A 229 -1.09 2.73 -6.70
N GLY A 230 -2.21 2.87 -5.99
CA GLY A 230 -2.73 1.80 -5.17
C GLY A 230 -4.05 2.17 -4.50
N ILE A 231 -4.46 1.39 -3.51
CA ILE A 231 -5.72 1.57 -2.77
C ILE A 231 -5.43 1.42 -1.28
N GLU A 232 -5.94 2.35 -0.46
CA GLU A 232 -6.02 2.15 0.99
C GLU A 232 -7.48 2.22 1.41
N GLY A 233 -7.90 1.30 2.28
CA GLY A 233 -9.26 1.22 2.74
C GLY A 233 -9.37 0.58 4.11
N LYS A 234 -10.61 0.44 4.58
CA LYS A 234 -10.92 -0.19 5.86
C LYS A 234 -11.14 -1.69 5.71
N THR A 235 -10.85 -2.43 6.78
CA THR A 235 -11.18 -3.84 6.89
C THR A 235 -12.22 -4.12 7.97
N LEU A 236 -12.92 -5.23 7.81
CA LEU A 236 -13.82 -5.79 8.83
C LEU A 236 -13.64 -7.31 8.84
N SER A 237 -13.21 -7.87 9.96
CA SER A 237 -13.15 -9.32 10.14
C SER A 237 -14.53 -9.92 10.44
N GLU A 238 -14.64 -11.23 10.27
CA GLU A 238 -15.75 -12.06 10.75
C GLU A 238 -15.99 -11.89 12.26
N THR A 239 -14.92 -11.71 13.03
CA THR A 239 -14.94 -11.39 14.47
C THR A 239 -15.29 -9.91 14.80
N GLN A 240 -15.78 -9.16 13.81
CA GLN A 240 -16.10 -7.71 13.87
C GLN A 240 -14.93 -6.78 14.25
N VAL A 241 -13.69 -7.27 14.14
CA VAL A 241 -12.50 -6.45 14.34
C VAL A 241 -12.31 -5.54 13.12
N ARG A 242 -12.03 -4.27 13.40
CA ARG A 242 -11.77 -3.25 12.38
C ARG A 242 -10.28 -3.04 12.24
N GLY A 243 -9.87 -2.78 11.01
CA GLY A 243 -8.50 -2.38 10.70
C GLY A 243 -8.43 -1.64 9.38
N ASP A 244 -7.27 -1.72 8.76
CA ASP A 244 -6.89 -0.95 7.57
C ASP A 244 -6.18 -1.85 6.57
N TYR A 245 -6.09 -1.42 5.32
CA TYR A 245 -5.25 -2.04 4.30
C TYR A 245 -4.60 -0.98 3.40
N SER A 246 -3.45 -1.31 2.83
CA SER A 246 -2.79 -0.56 1.76
C SER A 246 -2.26 -1.55 0.72
N LEU A 247 -2.53 -1.31 -0.56
CA LEU A 247 -2.24 -2.21 -1.68
C LEU A 247 -1.68 -1.43 -2.88
N THR A 248 -0.54 -1.86 -3.41
CA THR A 248 0.18 -1.27 -4.55
C THR A 248 -0.03 -2.06 -5.83
N PHE A 249 -0.12 -1.39 -6.97
CA PHE A 249 -0.11 -2.03 -8.29
C PHE A 249 1.31 -2.22 -8.83
N PHE A 250 1.59 -3.40 -9.38
CA PHE A 250 2.87 -3.77 -9.96
C PHE A 250 2.75 -4.44 -11.35
N GLY A 251 3.84 -4.39 -12.10
CA GLY A 251 3.94 -4.83 -13.50
C GLY A 251 3.25 -3.86 -14.47
N SER A 252 3.56 -4.00 -15.76
CA SER A 252 2.84 -3.31 -16.84
C SER A 252 1.32 -3.52 -16.70
N GLU A 253 0.52 -2.48 -16.89
CA GLU A 253 -0.96 -2.56 -16.89
C GLU A 253 -1.59 -3.10 -15.58
N ALA A 254 -0.87 -3.07 -14.45
CA ALA A 254 -1.33 -3.60 -13.16
C ALA A 254 -1.62 -5.12 -13.21
N LYS A 255 -0.71 -5.90 -13.79
CA LYS A 255 -0.74 -7.37 -13.75
C LYS A 255 -0.72 -7.95 -12.33
N GLU A 256 -0.15 -7.22 -11.37
CA GLU A 256 -0.01 -7.66 -9.99
C GLU A 256 -0.51 -6.59 -9.01
N ILE A 257 -0.92 -7.03 -7.83
CA ILE A 257 -1.23 -6.17 -6.69
C ILE A 257 -0.65 -6.79 -5.42
N GLY A 258 -0.09 -5.99 -4.52
CA GLY A 258 0.42 -6.48 -3.23
C GLY A 258 0.59 -5.38 -2.20
N GLY A 259 0.60 -5.75 -0.91
CA GLY A 259 0.73 -4.80 0.19
C GLY A 259 0.45 -5.41 1.55
N ILE A 260 -0.13 -4.60 2.44
CA ILE A 260 -0.25 -4.87 3.87
C ILE A 260 -1.71 -4.73 4.30
N VAL A 261 -2.21 -5.70 5.06
CA VAL A 261 -3.44 -5.59 5.84
C VAL A 261 -3.11 -5.53 7.31
N TYR A 262 -3.65 -4.51 7.99
CA TYR A 262 -3.44 -4.23 9.40
C TYR A 262 -4.68 -4.68 10.19
N GLN A 263 -4.48 -5.60 11.13
CA GLN A 263 -5.41 -5.88 12.22
C GLN A 263 -4.77 -5.46 13.55
N PRO A 264 -5.55 -5.17 14.60
CA PRO A 264 -5.02 -4.68 15.89
C PRO A 264 -3.97 -5.57 16.56
N SER A 265 -3.94 -6.87 16.26
CA SER A 265 -3.00 -7.85 16.82
C SER A 265 -1.96 -8.39 15.84
N ILE A 266 -2.09 -8.12 14.53
CA ILE A 266 -1.29 -8.79 13.50
C ILE A 266 -1.26 -8.01 12.18
N GLN A 267 -0.12 -8.06 11.49
CA GLN A 267 -0.02 -7.62 10.09
C GLN A 267 -0.07 -8.83 9.16
N ILE A 268 -0.74 -8.68 8.02
CA ILE A 268 -0.85 -9.71 7.00
C ILE A 268 -0.26 -9.16 5.71
N GLY A 269 0.80 -9.79 5.21
CA GLY A 269 1.33 -9.51 3.88
C GLY A 269 0.45 -10.18 2.83
N VAL A 270 0.10 -9.47 1.76
CA VAL A 270 -0.76 -10.01 0.69
C VAL A 270 -0.22 -9.70 -0.69
N GLY A 271 -0.39 -10.64 -1.61
CA GLY A 271 -0.06 -10.46 -3.02
C GLY A 271 -0.96 -11.29 -3.92
N GLY A 272 -1.27 -10.78 -5.11
CA GLY A 272 -2.06 -11.46 -6.11
C GLY A 272 -1.74 -11.04 -7.55
N VAL A 273 -2.05 -11.94 -8.48
CA VAL A 273 -1.91 -11.75 -9.93
C VAL A 273 -3.31 -11.62 -10.54
N ALA A 274 -3.47 -10.68 -11.47
CA ALA A 274 -4.70 -10.49 -12.22
C ALA A 274 -5.05 -11.71 -13.10
N ARG A 275 -6.36 -11.95 -13.26
CA ARG A 275 -6.96 -12.95 -14.14
C ARG A 275 -8.20 -12.37 -14.82
#